data_AF-A0A1G0LK70-F1
#
_entry.id   AF-A0A1G0LK70-F1
#
_cell.length_a   1.000
_cell.length_b   1.000
_cell.length_c   1.000
_cell.angle_alpha   90.00
_cell.angle_beta   90.00
_cell.angle_gamma   90.00
#
_symmetry.space_group_name_H-M   'P 1'
#
loop_
_entity.id
_entity.type
_entity.pdbx_description
1 polymer ?
#
loop_
_entity_poly.entity_id
_entity_poly.type
_entity_poly.pdbx_seq_one_letter_code
_entity_poly.pdbx_strand_id
1 'polypeptide(L)'
;MRTLGTLRGGAVASFDSGRAVVRETLTGWGIPEDAYVFVDGSGLSRYNYVAPATIVQVLVAMARHPDFTAFYEALPVAGVDGTIMNRMRGTAAQGNVHAKTGSIANARTLSGYVTTADGERLVFSLMANHFTVPSRVVDRVQDAILERLANFRRR
;
A
#
# COMPACT_ATOMS: atom_id res chain seq x y z
N MET A 1 3.60 -4.02 15.16
CA MET A 1 4.00 -2.87 15.98
C MET A 1 4.66 -3.25 17.29
N ARG A 2 4.00 -4.01 18.18
CA ARG A 2 4.64 -4.51 19.42
C ARG A 2 5.81 -5.46 19.16
N THR A 3 5.78 -6.21 18.07
CA THR A 3 6.80 -7.21 17.69
C THR A 3 8.05 -6.62 17.04
N LEU A 4 7.99 -5.40 16.47
CA LEU A 4 9.16 -4.76 15.83
C LEU A 4 10.11 -4.15 16.86
N GLY A 5 9.59 -3.65 17.99
CA GLY A 5 10.41 -3.12 19.09
C GLY A 5 11.28 -4.19 19.76
N THR A 6 10.85 -5.45 19.73
CA THR A 6 11.55 -6.56 20.40
C THR A 6 12.77 -7.09 19.63
N LEU A 7 12.87 -6.83 18.32
CA LEU A 7 13.88 -7.48 17.46
C LEU A 7 15.18 -6.68 17.28
N ARG A 8 15.25 -5.40 17.70
CA ARG A 8 16.47 -4.59 17.54
C ARG A 8 16.98 -3.82 18.76
N GLY A 9 16.26 -3.80 19.87
CA GLY A 9 16.76 -3.19 21.10
C GLY A 9 15.95 -3.68 22.28
N GLY A 10 16.63 -4.19 23.32
CA GLY A 10 16.02 -4.76 24.53
C GLY A 10 15.25 -3.77 25.41
N ALA A 11 14.46 -2.87 24.82
CA ALA A 11 13.57 -1.94 25.51
C ALA A 11 12.11 -2.41 25.38
N VAL A 12 11.37 -2.22 26.46
CA VAL A 12 9.97 -2.62 26.66
C VAL A 12 9.11 -2.35 25.41
N ALA A 13 8.34 -3.37 24.99
CA ALA A 13 7.46 -3.30 23.84
C ALA A 13 6.38 -2.22 24.01
N SER A 14 6.61 -1.04 23.44
CA SER A 14 5.70 0.11 23.44
C SER A 14 5.37 0.50 22.01
N PHE A 15 4.24 1.16 21.81
CA PHE A 15 3.90 1.80 20.53
C PHE A 15 4.99 2.80 20.11
N ASP A 16 5.67 3.45 21.06
CA ASP A 16 6.71 4.43 20.79
C ASP A 16 8.02 3.80 20.27
N SER A 17 8.41 2.62 20.77
CA SER A 17 9.60 1.92 20.26
C SER A 17 9.36 1.34 18.85
N GLY A 18 8.14 0.90 18.56
CA GLY A 18 7.73 0.52 17.20
C GLY A 18 7.73 1.69 16.21
N ARG A 19 7.32 2.89 16.65
CA ARG A 19 7.36 4.12 15.84
C ARG A 19 8.78 4.58 15.54
N ALA A 20 9.69 4.48 16.51
CA ALA A 20 11.10 4.82 16.33
C ALA A 20 11.77 3.94 15.26
N VAL A 21 11.56 2.62 15.31
CA VAL A 21 12.11 1.68 14.30
C VAL A 21 11.54 1.96 12.91
N VAL A 22 10.23 2.23 12.80
CA VAL A 22 9.61 2.59 11.52
C VAL A 22 10.18 3.90 10.98
N ARG A 23 10.32 4.93 11.82
CA ARG A 23 10.93 6.21 11.43
C ARG A 23 12.37 6.04 10.95
N GLU A 24 13.18 5.30 11.70
CA GLU A 24 14.58 5.03 11.33
C GLU A 24 14.67 4.27 9.99
N THR A 25 13.80 3.28 9.79
CA THR A 25 13.74 2.53 8.53
C THR A 25 13.33 3.43 7.35
N LEU A 26 12.28 4.25 7.52
CA LEU A 26 11.81 5.17 6.49
C LEU A 26 12.88 6.23 6.16
N THR A 27 13.56 6.75 7.16
CA THR A 27 14.68 7.68 6.99
C THR A 27 15.83 7.01 6.24
N GLY A 28 16.17 5.76 6.58
CA GLY A 28 17.15 4.96 5.86
C GLY A 28 16.75 4.67 4.41
N TRP A 29 15.46 4.72 4.08
CA TRP A 29 14.94 4.63 2.72
C TRP A 29 14.81 5.98 2.01
N GLY A 30 15.28 7.07 2.64
CA GLY A 30 15.29 8.42 2.07
C GLY A 30 13.95 9.16 2.15
N ILE A 31 13.01 8.67 2.96
CA ILE A 31 11.70 9.31 3.16
C ILE A 31 11.83 10.31 4.31
N PRO A 32 11.63 11.61 4.08
CA PRO A 32 11.81 12.61 5.11
C PRO A 32 10.65 12.55 6.13
N GLU A 33 10.96 12.88 7.39
CA GLU A 33 10.03 12.71 8.52
C GLU A 33 8.79 13.61 8.45
N ASP A 34 8.86 14.72 7.72
CA ASP A 34 7.74 15.63 7.48
C ASP A 34 6.79 15.15 6.36
N ALA A 35 7.16 14.10 5.61
CA ALA A 35 6.34 13.52 4.55
C ALA A 35 5.20 12.62 5.06
N TYR A 36 5.11 12.38 6.38
CA TYR A 36 4.06 11.57 6.98
C TYR A 36 3.73 11.96 8.43
N VAL A 37 2.46 11.86 8.80
CA VAL A 37 2.01 11.83 10.18
C VAL A 37 1.62 10.40 10.51
N PHE A 38 2.45 9.74 11.32
CA PHE A 38 2.27 8.34 11.69
C PHE A 38 1.85 8.22 13.16
N VAL A 39 0.58 7.92 13.37
CA VAL A 39 -0.08 7.85 14.68
C VAL A 39 -0.30 6.40 15.11
N ASP A 40 -0.63 5.49 14.19
CA ASP A 40 -0.67 4.04 14.44
C ASP A 40 -0.27 3.19 13.22
N GLY A 41 0.06 1.92 13.46
CA GLY A 41 0.45 0.98 12.40
C GLY A 41 -0.68 0.16 11.80
N SER A 42 -1.91 0.32 12.28
CA SER A 42 -3.09 -0.37 11.75
C SER A 42 -3.80 0.45 10.67
N GLY A 43 -3.57 1.77 10.63
CA GLY A 43 -4.29 2.68 9.74
C GLY A 43 -5.68 3.08 10.26
N LEU A 44 -6.00 2.81 11.54
CA LEU A 44 -7.31 3.10 12.13
C LEU A 44 -7.42 4.55 12.63
N SER A 45 -6.30 5.16 12.99
CA SER A 45 -6.28 6.57 13.35
C SER A 45 -6.59 7.43 12.13
N ARG A 46 -7.64 8.26 12.26
CA ARG A 46 -7.99 9.31 11.30
C ARG A 46 -6.91 10.39 11.17
N TYR A 47 -5.92 10.38 12.06
CA TYR A 47 -4.78 11.30 12.06
C TYR A 47 -3.53 10.71 11.37
N ASN A 48 -3.62 9.53 10.77
CA ASN A 48 -2.58 9.05 9.86
C ASN A 48 -2.68 9.81 8.54
N TYR A 49 -1.83 10.82 8.36
CA TYR A 49 -1.72 11.54 7.09
C TYR A 49 -0.47 11.05 6.36
N VAL A 50 -0.67 10.30 5.29
CA VAL A 50 0.44 9.86 4.43
C VAL A 50 0.10 10.27 3.01
N ALA A 51 1.01 10.98 2.35
CA ALA A 51 0.83 11.31 0.94
C ALA A 51 0.94 10.04 0.08
N PRO A 52 0.17 9.90 -1.01
CA PRO A 52 0.33 8.77 -1.94
C PRO A 52 1.78 8.61 -2.43
N ALA A 53 2.48 9.73 -2.65
CA ALA A 53 3.90 9.75 -3.03
C ALA A 53 4.80 9.08 -1.99
N THR A 54 4.53 9.25 -0.69
CA THR A 54 5.27 8.62 0.39
C THR A 54 5.08 7.10 0.37
N ILE A 55 3.87 6.61 0.13
CA ILE A 55 3.61 5.17 -0.02
C ILE A 55 4.30 4.59 -1.26
N VAL A 56 4.32 5.34 -2.36
CA VAL A 56 5.07 4.92 -3.56
C VAL A 56 6.56 4.80 -3.24
N GLN A 57 7.16 5.75 -2.52
CA GLN A 57 8.57 5.66 -2.12
C GLN A 57 8.84 4.42 -1.25
N VAL A 58 7.96 4.13 -0.28
CA VAL A 58 8.04 2.91 0.55
C VAL A 58 8.02 1.66 -0.32
N LEU A 59 7.08 1.55 -1.24
CA LEU A 59 6.93 0.38 -2.11
C LEU A 59 8.11 0.25 -3.09
N VAL A 60 8.64 1.36 -3.60
CA VAL A 60 9.86 1.37 -4.44
C VAL A 60 11.08 0.90 -3.65
N ALA A 61 11.24 1.34 -2.40
CA ALA A 61 12.31 0.87 -1.52
C ALA A 61 12.16 -0.63 -1.22
N MET A 62 10.94 -1.07 -0.90
CA MET A 62 10.64 -2.47 -0.63
C MET A 62 10.88 -3.37 -1.83
N ALA A 63 10.61 -2.88 -3.06
CA ALA A 63 10.90 -3.61 -4.30
C ALA A 63 12.39 -3.93 -4.51
N ARG A 64 13.29 -3.27 -3.77
CA ARG A 64 14.74 -3.50 -3.80
C ARG A 64 15.26 -4.18 -2.53
N HIS A 65 14.38 -4.42 -1.55
CA HIS A 65 14.75 -5.00 -0.27
C HIS A 65 14.90 -6.53 -0.38
N PRO A 66 15.82 -7.17 0.37
CA PRO A 66 15.97 -8.63 0.37
C PRO A 66 14.67 -9.40 0.67
N ASP A 67 13.81 -8.80 1.50
CA ASP A 67 12.52 -9.40 1.90
C ASP A 67 11.37 -9.13 0.90
N PHE A 68 11.66 -8.57 -0.28
CA PHE A 68 10.63 -8.20 -1.26
C PHE A 68 9.70 -9.37 -1.59
N THR A 69 10.24 -10.56 -1.86
CA THR A 69 9.45 -11.73 -2.27
C THR A 69 8.40 -12.08 -1.23
N ALA A 70 8.80 -12.21 0.04
CA ALA A 70 7.88 -12.52 1.13
C ALA A 70 6.82 -11.42 1.32
N PHE A 71 7.21 -10.14 1.18
CA PHE A 71 6.28 -9.03 1.25
C PHE A 71 5.27 -9.02 0.10
N TYR A 72 5.75 -9.25 -1.12
CA TYR A 72 4.93 -9.27 -2.34
C TYR A 72 3.91 -10.40 -2.32
N GLU A 73 4.31 -11.58 -1.86
CA GLU A 73 3.43 -12.75 -1.70
C GLU A 73 2.40 -12.58 -0.57
N ALA A 74 2.69 -11.74 0.42
CA ALA A 74 1.73 -11.41 1.48
C ALA A 74 0.65 -10.41 1.05
N LEU A 75 0.79 -9.76 -0.12
CA LEU A 75 -0.20 -8.83 -0.62
C LEU A 75 -1.39 -9.57 -1.25
N PRO A 76 -2.64 -9.17 -0.94
CA PRO A 76 -3.81 -9.69 -1.65
C PRO A 76 -3.71 -9.53 -3.16
N VAL A 77 -4.21 -10.52 -3.90
CA VAL A 77 -4.18 -10.62 -5.35
C VAL A 77 -5.58 -10.40 -5.93
N ALA A 78 -5.67 -9.48 -6.88
CA ALA A 78 -6.93 -9.10 -7.52
C ALA A 78 -7.65 -10.30 -8.14
N GLY A 79 -8.93 -10.48 -7.77
CA GLY A 79 -9.75 -11.58 -8.28
C GLY A 79 -9.41 -12.97 -7.74
N VAL A 80 -8.50 -13.07 -6.76
CA VAL A 80 -8.03 -14.35 -6.21
C VAL A 80 -8.27 -14.43 -4.70
N ASP A 81 -7.75 -13.49 -3.91
CA ASP A 81 -7.80 -13.60 -2.45
C ASP A 81 -7.92 -12.26 -1.69
N GLY A 82 -8.04 -12.39 -0.37
CA GLY A 82 -8.12 -11.28 0.57
C GLY A 82 -9.22 -10.26 0.23
N THR A 83 -8.90 -8.99 0.48
CA THR A 83 -9.87 -7.89 0.37
C THR A 83 -10.24 -7.49 -1.07
N ILE A 84 -9.53 -8.03 -2.07
CA ILE A 84 -9.76 -7.74 -3.48
C ILE A 84 -10.12 -8.98 -4.30
N MET A 85 -10.48 -10.10 -3.65
CA MET A 85 -10.87 -11.37 -4.28
C MET A 85 -12.06 -11.25 -5.25
N ASN A 86 -12.96 -10.30 -5.00
CA ASN A 86 -14.14 -10.07 -5.83
C ASN A 86 -13.99 -8.85 -6.77
N ARG A 87 -12.82 -8.21 -6.80
CA ARG A 87 -12.54 -7.03 -7.63
C ARG A 87 -11.76 -7.41 -8.88
N MET A 88 -11.94 -6.64 -9.95
CA MET A 88 -11.18 -6.75 -11.21
C MET A 88 -11.25 -8.13 -11.92
N ARG A 89 -12.24 -8.97 -11.58
CA ARG A 89 -12.43 -10.28 -12.23
C ARG A 89 -12.79 -10.11 -13.71
N GLY A 90 -12.22 -10.94 -14.58
CA GLY A 90 -12.42 -10.88 -16.03
C GLY A 90 -11.68 -9.74 -16.73
N THR A 91 -10.76 -9.06 -16.05
CA THR A 91 -9.94 -7.97 -16.61
C THR A 91 -8.46 -8.34 -16.64
N ALA A 92 -7.64 -7.55 -17.33
CA ALA A 92 -6.18 -7.72 -17.34
C ALA A 92 -5.51 -7.52 -15.95
N ALA A 93 -6.24 -6.96 -14.98
CA ALA A 93 -5.75 -6.79 -13.62
C ALA A 93 -5.94 -8.04 -12.74
N GLN A 94 -6.81 -8.99 -13.12
CA GLN A 94 -7.00 -10.25 -12.38
C GLN A 94 -5.71 -11.06 -12.34
N GLY A 95 -5.31 -11.51 -11.14
CA GLY A 95 -4.06 -12.27 -10.95
C GLY A 95 -2.78 -11.46 -11.15
N ASN A 96 -2.88 -10.16 -11.46
CA ASN A 96 -1.76 -9.29 -11.80
C ASN A 96 -1.56 -8.18 -10.76
N VAL A 97 -2.65 -7.57 -10.27
CA VAL A 97 -2.56 -6.57 -9.20
C VAL A 97 -2.36 -7.25 -7.85
N HIS A 98 -1.25 -6.92 -7.19
CA HIS A 98 -0.94 -7.29 -5.81
C HIS A 98 -0.99 -6.03 -4.95
N ALA A 99 -1.98 -5.90 -4.06
CA ALA A 99 -2.22 -4.64 -3.38
C ALA A 99 -2.90 -4.76 -2.02
N LYS A 100 -2.51 -3.87 -1.11
CA LYS A 100 -3.15 -3.71 0.18
C LYS A 100 -4.27 -2.66 0.10
N THR A 101 -5.41 -3.01 0.69
CA THR A 101 -6.54 -2.10 0.90
C THR A 101 -6.45 -1.36 2.23
N GLY A 102 -6.92 -0.11 2.24
CA GLY A 102 -7.28 0.62 3.46
C GLY A 102 -8.68 1.20 3.32
N SER A 103 -9.50 1.12 4.37
CA SER A 103 -10.90 1.56 4.32
C SER A 103 -11.38 2.00 5.69
N ILE A 104 -11.80 3.26 5.76
CA ILE A 104 -12.57 3.82 6.89
C ILE A 104 -13.72 4.68 6.32
N ALA A 105 -14.58 5.22 7.16
CA ALA A 105 -15.69 6.06 6.71
C ALA A 105 -15.17 7.23 5.85
N ASN A 106 -15.69 7.33 4.61
CA ASN A 106 -15.32 8.33 3.60
C ASN A 106 -13.83 8.37 3.22
N ALA A 107 -13.09 7.29 3.45
CA ALA A 107 -11.73 7.13 2.93
C ALA A 107 -11.50 5.72 2.37
N ARG A 108 -10.94 5.66 1.16
CA ARG A 108 -10.57 4.41 0.46
C ARG A 108 -9.17 4.54 -0.09
N THR A 109 -8.35 3.53 0.19
CA THR A 109 -6.99 3.45 -0.33
C THR A 109 -6.71 2.06 -0.91
N LEU A 110 -5.90 2.04 -1.96
CA LEU A 110 -5.40 0.82 -2.59
C LEU A 110 -3.99 1.12 -3.09
N SER A 111 -3.00 0.40 -2.61
CA SER A 111 -1.59 0.63 -2.96
C SER A 111 -0.87 -0.71 -3.14
N GLY A 112 0.04 -0.76 -4.09
CA GLY A 112 0.76 -2.00 -4.41
C GLY A 112 1.42 -1.95 -5.77
N TYR A 113 1.40 -3.10 -6.45
CA TYR A 113 2.09 -3.33 -7.71
C TYR A 113 1.12 -3.81 -8.79
N VAL A 114 1.41 -3.43 -10.04
CA VAL A 114 0.72 -3.93 -11.23
C VAL A 114 1.74 -4.09 -12.35
N THR A 115 1.65 -5.17 -13.11
CA THR A 115 2.49 -5.39 -14.29
C THR A 115 1.74 -4.94 -15.54
N THR A 116 2.38 -4.09 -16.34
CA THR A 116 1.85 -3.60 -17.63
C THR A 116 1.82 -4.71 -18.68
N ALA A 117 1.13 -4.49 -19.78
CA ALA A 117 1.06 -5.45 -20.89
C ALA A 117 2.41 -5.67 -21.59
N ASP A 118 3.36 -4.76 -21.41
CA ASP A 118 4.74 -4.89 -21.91
C ASP A 118 5.71 -5.48 -20.87
N GLY A 119 5.20 -5.94 -19.71
CA GLY A 119 5.99 -6.64 -18.69
C GLY A 119 6.69 -5.73 -17.67
N GLU A 120 6.51 -4.42 -17.73
CA GLU A 120 7.04 -3.50 -16.71
C GLU A 120 6.16 -3.54 -15.46
N ARG A 121 6.76 -3.78 -14.29
CA ARG A 121 6.09 -3.66 -12.99
C ARG A 121 6.07 -2.19 -12.54
N LEU A 122 4.87 -1.66 -12.37
CA LEU A 122 4.62 -0.34 -11.82
C LEU A 122 4.29 -0.43 -10.33
N VAL A 123 4.61 0.64 -9.61
CA VAL A 123 4.20 0.90 -8.24
C VAL A 123 3.08 1.94 -8.27
N PHE A 124 2.03 1.74 -7.48
CA PHE A 124 0.92 2.68 -7.41
C PHE A 124 0.44 2.92 -5.97
N SER A 125 -0.16 4.09 -5.76
CA SER A 125 -0.94 4.40 -4.56
C SER A 125 -2.14 5.26 -4.94
N LEU A 126 -3.34 4.72 -4.75
CA LEU A 126 -4.60 5.40 -4.99
C LEU A 126 -5.25 5.70 -3.63
N MET A 127 -5.51 6.97 -3.36
CA MET A 127 -6.15 7.41 -2.12
C MET A 127 -7.28 8.39 -2.43
N ALA A 128 -8.47 8.12 -1.88
CA ALA A 128 -9.63 8.97 -1.98
C ALA A 128 -10.17 9.25 -0.58
N ASN A 129 -10.13 10.52 -0.16
CA ASN A 129 -10.61 10.99 1.13
C ASN A 129 -11.80 11.94 0.93
N HIS A 130 -12.65 12.07 1.95
CA HIS A 130 -13.81 12.97 1.99
C HIS A 130 -14.77 12.83 0.79
N PHE A 131 -14.85 11.64 0.18
CA PHE A 131 -15.79 11.41 -0.91
C PHE A 131 -17.22 11.36 -0.37
N THR A 132 -18.16 11.93 -1.12
CA THR A 132 -19.59 12.02 -0.76
C THR A 132 -20.45 10.97 -1.47
N VAL A 133 -19.83 10.10 -2.26
CA VAL A 133 -20.48 9.03 -3.02
C VAL A 133 -20.40 7.69 -2.28
N PRO A 134 -21.20 6.66 -2.65
CA PRO A 134 -21.02 5.33 -2.10
C PRO A 134 -19.60 4.80 -2.36
N SER A 135 -18.99 4.11 -1.39
CA SER A 135 -17.62 3.58 -1.52
C SER A 135 -17.39 2.74 -2.79
N ARG A 136 -18.40 1.98 -3.22
CA ARG A 136 -18.32 1.17 -4.45
C ARG A 136 -18.08 2.00 -5.71
N VAL A 137 -18.45 3.28 -5.72
CA VAL A 137 -18.15 4.19 -6.83
C VAL A 137 -16.63 4.43 -6.88
N VAL A 138 -16.03 4.71 -5.73
CA VAL A 138 -14.58 4.92 -5.59
C VAL A 138 -13.81 3.64 -5.93
N ASP A 139 -14.26 2.49 -5.42
CA ASP A 139 -13.64 1.19 -5.71
C ASP A 139 -13.65 0.90 -7.23
N ARG A 140 -14.75 1.22 -7.93
CA ARG A 140 -14.83 1.09 -9.40
C ARG A 140 -13.86 2.00 -10.14
N VAL A 141 -13.66 3.23 -9.67
CA VAL A 141 -12.68 4.14 -10.27
C VAL A 141 -11.26 3.59 -10.08
N GLN A 142 -10.94 3.10 -8.88
CA GLN A 142 -9.64 2.45 -8.62
C GLN A 142 -9.44 1.23 -9.52
N ASP A 143 -10.45 0.36 -9.65
CA ASP A 143 -10.40 -0.84 -10.49
C ASP A 143 -10.18 -0.47 -11.96
N ALA A 144 -10.88 0.55 -12.47
CA ALA A 144 -10.73 1.01 -13.86
C ALA A 144 -9.34 1.62 -14.13
N ILE A 145 -8.75 2.33 -13.15
CA ILE A 145 -7.37 2.83 -13.27
C ILE A 145 -6.40 1.64 -13.36
N LEU A 146 -6.57 0.63 -12.49
CA LEU A 146 -5.67 -0.52 -12.46
C LEU A 146 -5.79 -1.41 -13.70
N GLU A 147 -7.00 -1.59 -14.22
CA GLU A 147 -7.21 -2.26 -15.50
C GLU A 147 -6.51 -1.51 -16.64
N ARG A 148 -6.57 -0.17 -16.64
CA ARG A 148 -5.83 0.65 -17.63
C ARG A 148 -4.33 0.50 -17.49
N LEU A 149 -3.80 0.49 -16.27
CA LEU A 149 -2.36 0.28 -16.02
C LEU A 149 -1.93 -1.13 -16.44
N ALA A 150 -2.74 -2.15 -16.17
CA ALA A 150 -2.46 -3.53 -16.58
C ALA A 150 -2.43 -3.69 -18.10
N ASN A 151 -3.31 -2.96 -18.82
CA ASN A 151 -3.33 -2.94 -20.28
C ASN A 151 -2.33 -1.95 -20.90
N PHE A 152 -1.63 -1.14 -20.09
CA PHE A 152 -0.76 -0.10 -20.59
C PHE A 152 0.40 -0.70 -21.39
N ARG A 153 0.73 -0.05 -22.50
CA ARG A 153 1.89 -0.33 -23.34
C ARG A 153 2.63 0.98 -23.57
N ARG A 154 3.95 0.97 -23.50
CA ARG A 154 4.77 2.17 -23.74
C ARG A 154 4.97 2.47 -25.23
N ARG A 155 4.67 1.50 -26.10
CA ARG A 155 4.92 1.54 -27.54
C ARG A 155 3.67 1.87 -28.33
#